data_AF-A0A963JYE6-F1
#
_entry.id   AF-A0A963JYE6-F1
#
_cell.length_a   1.000
_cell.length_b   1.000
_cell.length_c   1.000
_cell.angle_alpha   90.00
_cell.angle_beta   90.00
_cell.angle_gamma   90.00
#
_symmetry.space_group_name_H-M   'P 1'
#
loop_
_entity.id
_entity.type
_entity.pdbx_description
1 polymer ?
#
loop_
_entity_poly.entity_id
_entity_poly.type
_entity_poly.pdbx_seq_one_letter_code
_entity_poly.pdbx_strand_id
1 'polypeptide(L)'
;MRPTKGRLCGLIGAGGFGREVMPLLEACVLGQGVFMPGGEAEVVFVESRPVLAEIGGRPVLSLKEFLAADGRDRLFNVAIAESRIREELALACLDAGGLAQTLVAGDAEIFPSVTIGDGAIICGRTMITDNVTIGRFFHCNIYSYVAHDCVIGDFVTFGPRVSCNGNVRIDDHAYVGAGAVIRQGAPGRPLVIGKGAVVGMGAVVVRDVAPCTTVVGNPARPLDPAILDGPEVLSATG
;
A
#
# COMPACT_ATOMS: atom_id res chain seq x y z
N MET A 1 24.59 -23.54 -14.70
CA MET A 1 23.30 -22.93 -14.32
C MET A 1 22.77 -23.73 -13.14
N ARG A 2 22.60 -23.16 -11.94
CA ARG A 2 21.99 -23.91 -10.82
C ARG A 2 20.50 -24.06 -11.12
N PRO A 3 19.91 -25.26 -11.03
CA PRO A 3 18.47 -25.40 -11.16
C PRO A 3 17.80 -24.60 -10.03
N THR A 4 16.93 -23.67 -10.38
CA THR A 4 16.13 -22.89 -9.42
C THR A 4 15.17 -23.85 -8.71
N LYS A 5 15.17 -23.86 -7.37
CA LYS A 5 14.27 -24.68 -6.53
C LYS A 5 12.81 -24.16 -6.53
N GLY A 6 12.34 -23.59 -7.65
CA GLY A 6 11.03 -22.93 -7.77
C GLY A 6 11.03 -21.48 -7.27
N ARG A 7 9.84 -20.87 -7.30
CA ARG A 7 9.59 -19.48 -6.86
C ARG A 7 8.93 -19.49 -5.48
N LEU A 8 9.37 -18.62 -4.59
CA LEU A 8 8.75 -18.37 -3.30
C LEU A 8 8.12 -16.98 -3.30
N CYS A 9 6.81 -16.91 -3.17
CA CYS A 9 6.03 -15.67 -3.19
C CYS A 9 5.60 -15.33 -1.75
N GLY A 10 6.27 -14.36 -1.14
CA GLY A 10 5.98 -13.93 0.24
C GLY A 10 5.10 -12.69 0.30
N LEU A 11 4.01 -12.75 1.05
CA LEU A 11 3.28 -11.56 1.49
C LEU A 11 3.71 -11.19 2.91
N ILE A 12 4.47 -10.10 3.03
CA ILE A 12 4.99 -9.63 4.32
C ILE A 12 3.90 -8.85 5.04
N GLY A 13 3.53 -9.30 6.23
CA GLY A 13 2.38 -8.82 7.00
C GLY A 13 1.15 -9.70 6.78
N ALA A 14 0.72 -10.38 7.85
CA ALA A 14 -0.42 -11.30 7.92
C ALA A 14 -1.58 -10.74 8.77
N GLY A 15 -1.58 -9.42 9.01
CA GLY A 15 -2.68 -8.71 9.65
C GLY A 15 -3.96 -8.64 8.81
N GLY A 16 -4.89 -7.76 9.17
CA GLY A 16 -6.16 -7.58 8.44
C GLY A 16 -5.96 -7.35 6.94
N PHE A 17 -5.15 -6.34 6.59
CA PHE A 17 -4.87 -6.01 5.19
C PHE A 17 -4.11 -7.11 4.45
N GLY A 18 -3.14 -7.77 5.09
CA GLY A 18 -2.44 -8.91 4.51
C GLY A 18 -3.36 -10.06 4.12
N ARG A 19 -4.33 -10.39 4.99
CA ARG A 19 -5.35 -11.41 4.67
C ARG A 19 -6.28 -11.01 3.53
N GLU A 20 -6.57 -9.71 3.38
CA GLU A 20 -7.34 -9.19 2.25
C GLU A 20 -6.54 -9.21 0.93
N VAL A 21 -5.23 -8.99 0.99
CA VAL A 21 -4.34 -8.94 -0.18
C VAL A 21 -3.90 -10.34 -0.64
N MET A 22 -3.86 -11.35 0.23
CA MET A 22 -3.38 -12.70 -0.12
C MET A 22 -4.08 -13.29 -1.36
N PRO A 23 -5.42 -13.25 -1.50
CA PRO A 23 -6.08 -13.72 -2.72
C PRO A 23 -5.66 -12.96 -3.98
N LEU A 24 -5.33 -11.66 -3.86
CA LEU A 24 -4.81 -10.86 -4.97
C LEU A 24 -3.40 -11.29 -5.36
N LEU A 25 -2.52 -11.52 -4.39
CA LEU A 25 -1.18 -12.07 -4.65
C LEU A 25 -1.29 -13.40 -5.42
N GLU A 26 -2.14 -14.31 -4.96
CA GLU A 26 -2.36 -15.60 -5.62
C GLU A 26 -2.89 -15.43 -7.04
N ALA A 27 -3.85 -14.54 -7.26
CA ALA A 27 -4.36 -14.24 -8.59
C ALA A 27 -3.28 -13.69 -9.52
N CYS A 28 -2.40 -12.81 -9.03
CA CYS A 28 -1.27 -12.31 -9.81
C CYS A 28 -0.26 -13.41 -10.13
N VAL A 29 0.09 -14.25 -9.16
CA VAL A 29 0.99 -15.40 -9.35
C VAL A 29 0.39 -16.39 -10.36
N LEU A 30 -0.91 -16.69 -10.26
CA LEU A 30 -1.60 -17.57 -11.21
C LEU A 30 -1.70 -16.95 -12.62
N GLY A 31 -2.09 -15.67 -12.71
CA GLY A 31 -2.39 -14.98 -13.97
C GLY A 31 -1.18 -14.53 -14.76
N GLN A 32 -0.03 -14.26 -14.13
CA GLN A 32 1.21 -13.88 -14.81
C GLN A 32 1.96 -15.05 -15.45
N GLY A 33 1.38 -16.25 -15.50
CA GLY A 33 2.10 -17.43 -15.98
C GLY A 33 3.33 -17.76 -15.12
N VAL A 34 3.31 -17.37 -13.83
CA VAL A 34 4.36 -17.76 -12.86
C VAL A 34 4.32 -19.27 -12.60
N PHE A 35 3.23 -19.94 -12.99
CA PHE A 35 3.24 -21.35 -13.34
C PHE A 35 3.92 -21.54 -14.71
N MET A 36 5.25 -21.67 -14.69
CA MET A 36 5.91 -22.44 -15.75
C MET A 36 5.28 -23.83 -15.77
N PRO A 37 5.05 -24.46 -16.93
CA PRO A 37 4.74 -25.88 -16.99
C PRO A 37 5.83 -26.66 -16.24
N GLY A 38 5.53 -27.14 -15.03
CA GLY A 38 6.47 -27.86 -14.15
C GLY A 38 7.18 -27.03 -13.06
N GLY A 39 6.82 -25.77 -12.81
CA GLY A 39 7.39 -24.97 -11.70
C GLY A 39 6.38 -24.69 -10.59
N GLU A 40 6.60 -25.23 -9.38
CA GLU A 40 5.81 -24.92 -8.20
C GLU A 40 6.16 -23.52 -7.67
N ALA A 41 5.20 -22.59 -7.68
CA ALA A 41 5.29 -21.35 -6.94
C ALA A 41 4.64 -21.55 -5.57
N GLU A 42 5.43 -21.46 -4.51
CA GLU A 42 4.93 -21.53 -3.13
C GLU A 42 4.51 -20.13 -2.67
N VAL A 43 3.27 -19.99 -2.19
CA VAL A 43 2.75 -18.72 -1.65
C VAL A 43 2.68 -18.81 -0.13
N VAL A 44 3.28 -17.85 0.56
CA VAL A 44 3.39 -17.84 2.03
C VAL A 44 3.10 -16.46 2.59
N PHE A 45 2.61 -16.43 3.83
CA PHE A 45 2.73 -15.23 4.66
C PHE A 45 4.13 -15.13 5.24
N VAL A 46 4.60 -13.90 5.47
CA VAL A 46 5.87 -13.62 6.13
C VAL A 46 5.65 -12.65 7.28
N GLU A 47 6.08 -13.02 8.47
CA GLU A 47 5.95 -12.23 9.70
C GLU A 47 7.32 -12.05 10.37
N SER A 48 7.55 -10.92 11.04
CA SER A 48 8.80 -10.74 11.79
C SER A 48 8.91 -11.72 12.97
N ARG A 49 7.76 -12.06 13.58
CA ARG A 49 7.65 -13.01 14.70
C ARG A 49 6.37 -13.83 14.54
N PRO A 50 6.37 -14.88 13.72
CA PRO A 50 5.17 -15.69 13.51
C PRO A 50 4.76 -16.38 14.81
N VAL A 51 3.47 -16.28 15.14
CA VAL A 51 2.85 -17.00 16.28
C VAL A 51 2.15 -18.26 15.79
N LEU A 52 1.56 -18.18 14.59
CA LEU A 52 0.88 -19.28 13.92
C LEU A 52 1.77 -19.83 12.82
N ALA A 53 1.76 -21.14 12.61
CA ALA A 53 2.47 -21.78 11.51
C ALA A 53 1.72 -21.65 10.17
N GLU A 54 0.41 -21.36 10.22
CA GLU A 54 -0.46 -21.27 9.04
C GLU A 54 -1.55 -20.23 9.26
N ILE A 55 -1.92 -19.49 8.20
CA ILE A 55 -3.07 -18.59 8.16
C ILE A 55 -3.90 -18.89 6.91
N GLY A 56 -5.12 -19.37 7.12
CA GLY A 56 -6.06 -19.68 6.04
C GLY A 56 -5.53 -20.68 5.01
N GLY A 57 -4.81 -21.72 5.42
CA GLY A 57 -4.26 -22.71 4.48
C GLY A 57 -2.88 -22.34 3.90
N ARG A 58 -2.34 -21.16 4.20
CA ARG A 58 -1.00 -20.74 3.73
C ARG A 58 0.03 -20.83 4.86
N PRO A 59 1.22 -21.40 4.62
CA PRO A 59 2.31 -21.37 5.58
C PRO A 59 2.67 -19.93 5.98
N VAL A 60 3.11 -19.76 7.22
CA VAL A 60 3.67 -18.51 7.73
C VAL A 60 5.15 -18.73 8.02
N LEU A 61 6.01 -18.04 7.29
CA LEU A 61 7.45 -18.02 7.54
C LEU A 61 7.80 -16.81 8.42
N SER A 62 8.85 -16.95 9.21
CA SER A 62 9.53 -15.77 9.75
C SER A 62 10.23 -15.01 8.62
N LEU A 63 10.40 -13.70 8.79
CA LEU A 63 11.19 -12.89 7.86
C LEU A 63 12.58 -13.50 7.66
N LYS A 64 13.22 -13.99 8.73
CA LYS A 64 14.53 -14.64 8.65
C LYS A 64 14.52 -15.89 7.75
N GLU A 65 13.51 -16.75 7.89
CA GLU A 65 13.38 -17.95 7.05
C GLU A 65 13.12 -17.59 5.58
N PHE A 66 12.27 -16.58 5.33
CA PHE A 66 12.01 -16.09 3.99
C PHE A 66 13.28 -15.56 3.32
N LEU A 67 14.03 -14.69 4.00
CA LEU A 67 15.27 -14.10 3.47
C LEU A 67 16.37 -15.16 3.24
N ALA A 68 16.43 -16.19 4.07
CA ALA A 68 17.41 -17.28 3.99
C ALA A 68 17.04 -18.39 2.98
N ALA A 69 15.93 -18.26 2.24
CA ALA A 69 15.47 -19.28 1.30
C ALA A 69 16.34 -19.32 0.03
N ASP A 70 17.56 -19.85 0.14
CA ASP A 70 18.56 -19.89 -0.92
C ASP A 70 18.20 -20.80 -2.09
N GLY A 71 18.58 -20.37 -3.30
CA GLY A 71 18.35 -21.11 -4.53
C GLY A 71 16.92 -21.04 -5.08
N ARG A 72 16.07 -20.18 -4.49
CA ARG A 72 14.74 -19.82 -4.99
C ARG A 72 14.70 -18.35 -5.40
N ASP A 73 13.91 -18.05 -6.42
CA ASP A 73 13.53 -16.67 -6.71
C ASP A 73 12.51 -16.22 -5.66
N ARG A 74 12.86 -15.21 -4.86
CA ARG A 74 12.00 -14.69 -3.79
C ARG A 74 11.22 -13.49 -4.31
N LEU A 75 9.99 -13.74 -4.72
CA LEU A 75 9.03 -12.70 -5.06
C LEU A 75 8.36 -12.19 -3.79
N PHE A 76 8.16 -10.88 -3.63
CA PHE A 76 7.50 -10.38 -2.43
C PHE A 76 6.68 -9.10 -2.65
N ASN A 77 5.73 -8.87 -1.75
CA ASN A 77 5.13 -7.57 -1.49
C ASN A 77 4.93 -7.40 0.02
N VAL A 78 4.74 -6.16 0.49
CA VAL A 78 4.57 -5.81 1.90
C VAL A 78 3.17 -5.21 2.11
N ALA A 79 2.28 -6.00 2.73
CA ALA A 79 0.91 -5.62 3.07
C ALA A 79 0.79 -5.05 4.50
N ILE A 80 1.62 -4.04 4.79
CA ILE A 80 1.64 -3.33 6.08
C ILE A 80 1.27 -1.87 5.86
N ALA A 81 0.30 -1.38 6.63
CA ALA A 81 -0.21 -0.03 6.49
C ALA A 81 0.78 1.03 6.97
N GLU A 82 1.54 0.73 8.03
CA GLU A 82 2.55 1.68 8.52
C GLU A 82 3.70 1.77 7.51
N SER A 83 3.82 2.93 6.87
CA SER A 83 4.73 3.23 5.78
C SER A 83 6.20 3.06 6.14
N ARG A 84 6.63 3.36 7.38
CA ARG A 84 8.04 3.21 7.77
C ARG A 84 8.41 1.76 7.99
N ILE A 85 7.54 1.00 8.64
CA ILE A 85 7.71 -0.45 8.78
C ILE A 85 7.67 -1.11 7.40
N ARG A 86 6.77 -0.65 6.52
CA ARG A 86 6.70 -1.13 5.14
C ARG A 86 7.99 -0.87 4.37
N GLU A 87 8.56 0.33 4.49
CA GLU A 87 9.84 0.71 3.89
C GLU A 87 11.01 -0.13 4.42
N GLU A 88 11.13 -0.26 5.74
CA GLU A 88 12.18 -1.06 6.38
C GLU A 88 12.18 -2.52 5.88
N LEU A 89 11.01 -3.15 5.87
CA LEU A 89 10.86 -4.54 5.44
C LEU A 89 11.08 -4.71 3.93
N ALA A 90 10.59 -3.76 3.13
CA ALA A 90 10.82 -3.76 1.69
C ALA A 90 12.32 -3.71 1.37
N LEU A 91 13.05 -2.78 2.00
CA LEU A 91 14.49 -2.64 1.83
C LEU A 91 15.24 -3.90 2.30
N ALA A 92 14.87 -4.47 3.44
CA ALA A 92 15.48 -5.71 3.93
C ALA A 92 15.33 -6.87 2.92
N CYS A 93 14.18 -6.97 2.25
CA CYS A 93 13.96 -7.96 1.21
C CYS A 93 14.77 -7.66 -0.07
N LEU A 94 14.83 -6.40 -0.51
CA LEU A 94 15.61 -5.99 -1.68
C LEU A 94 17.11 -6.21 -1.47
N ASP A 95 17.65 -5.82 -0.31
CA ASP A 95 19.06 -5.99 0.05
C ASP A 95 19.46 -7.47 0.11
N ALA A 96 18.51 -8.35 0.45
CA ALA A 96 18.68 -9.78 0.37
C ALA A 96 18.49 -10.35 -1.05
N GLY A 97 18.28 -9.53 -2.09
CA GLY A 97 18.06 -9.99 -3.47
C GLY A 97 16.65 -10.50 -3.76
N GLY A 98 15.67 -10.16 -2.92
CA GLY A 98 14.25 -10.35 -3.21
C GLY A 98 13.78 -9.44 -4.34
N LEU A 99 12.74 -9.87 -5.04
CA LEU A 99 12.14 -9.17 -6.17
C LEU A 99 10.76 -8.65 -5.76
N ALA A 100 10.64 -7.34 -5.61
CA ALA A 100 9.36 -6.71 -5.32
C ALA A 100 8.38 -6.95 -6.49
N GLN A 101 7.13 -7.29 -6.18
CA GLN A 101 6.09 -7.53 -7.17
C GLN A 101 4.99 -6.49 -7.04
N THR A 102 4.65 -5.81 -8.14
CA THR A 102 3.45 -4.98 -8.19
C THR A 102 2.23 -5.86 -8.41
N LEU A 103 1.25 -5.77 -7.50
CA LEU A 103 0.02 -6.55 -7.50
C LEU A 103 -1.11 -5.68 -8.05
N VAL A 104 -1.80 -6.15 -9.09
CA VAL A 104 -2.90 -5.41 -9.73
C VAL A 104 -4.09 -6.34 -9.87
N ALA A 105 -5.22 -5.93 -9.30
CA ALA A 105 -6.47 -6.67 -9.43
C ALA A 105 -6.96 -6.66 -10.88
N GLY A 106 -7.53 -7.78 -11.34
CA GLY A 106 -7.99 -7.92 -12.73
C GLY A 106 -9.16 -6.99 -13.12
N ASP A 107 -9.83 -6.39 -12.14
CA ASP A 107 -10.89 -5.39 -12.33
C ASP A 107 -10.44 -3.95 -11.98
N ALA A 108 -9.13 -3.71 -11.88
CA ALA A 108 -8.56 -2.37 -11.83
C ALA A 108 -8.31 -1.83 -13.25
N GLU A 109 -8.51 -0.53 -13.44
CA GLU A 109 -8.30 0.14 -14.73
C GLU A 109 -7.13 1.12 -14.64
N ILE A 110 -6.07 0.87 -15.41
CA ILE A 110 -4.86 1.69 -15.42
C ILE A 110 -4.61 2.13 -16.85
N PHE A 111 -4.56 3.45 -17.09
CA PHE A 111 -4.39 3.97 -18.45
C PHE A 111 -2.95 3.81 -18.94
N PRO A 112 -2.71 3.73 -20.27
CA PRO A 112 -1.38 3.41 -20.82
C PRO A 112 -0.25 4.40 -20.50
N SER A 113 -0.58 5.64 -20.14
CA SER A 113 0.39 6.70 -19.83
C SER A 113 0.85 6.70 -18.37
N VAL A 114 0.30 5.81 -17.53
CA VAL A 114 0.64 5.71 -16.11
C VAL A 114 1.98 5.03 -15.91
N THR A 115 2.81 5.59 -15.04
CA THR A 115 4.03 4.95 -14.54
C THR A 115 3.88 4.62 -13.06
N ILE A 116 4.18 3.37 -12.67
CA ILE A 116 4.09 2.90 -11.28
C ILE A 116 5.41 2.23 -10.89
N GLY A 117 5.97 2.64 -9.75
CA GLY A 117 7.13 2.00 -9.15
C GLY A 117 6.85 0.59 -8.63
N ASP A 118 7.93 -0.14 -8.33
CA ASP A 118 7.84 -1.52 -7.87
C ASP A 118 7.10 -1.66 -6.54
N GLY A 119 6.46 -2.83 -6.33
CA GLY A 119 5.87 -3.21 -5.05
C GLY A 119 4.52 -2.57 -4.75
N ALA A 120 3.88 -1.91 -5.72
CA ALA A 120 2.54 -1.35 -5.51
C ALA A 120 1.49 -2.44 -5.29
N ILE A 121 0.44 -2.14 -4.52
CA ILE A 121 -0.75 -2.96 -4.36
C ILE A 121 -1.94 -2.15 -4.87
N ILE A 122 -2.49 -2.55 -6.01
CA ILE A 122 -3.63 -1.92 -6.66
C ILE A 122 -4.82 -2.88 -6.52
N CYS A 123 -5.67 -2.60 -5.52
CA CYS A 123 -6.82 -3.44 -5.18
C CYS A 123 -7.95 -3.32 -6.20
N GLY A 124 -8.96 -4.17 -6.05
CA GLY A 124 -10.06 -4.25 -7.01
C GLY A 124 -10.92 -2.99 -7.10
N ARG A 125 -11.47 -2.77 -8.30
CA ARG A 125 -12.32 -1.61 -8.65
C ARG A 125 -11.64 -0.27 -8.42
N THR A 126 -10.33 -0.22 -8.63
CA THR A 126 -9.56 1.03 -8.60
C THR A 126 -9.35 1.55 -10.02
N MET A 127 -9.09 2.85 -10.14
CA MET A 127 -8.82 3.49 -11.43
C MET A 127 -7.65 4.46 -11.32
N ILE A 128 -6.70 4.37 -12.25
CA ILE A 128 -5.59 5.33 -12.38
C ILE A 128 -5.60 5.84 -13.82
N THR A 129 -5.90 7.13 -13.99
CA THR A 129 -6.16 7.71 -15.32
C THR A 129 -4.89 8.28 -15.96
N ASP A 130 -4.97 9.39 -16.69
CA ASP A 130 -3.93 9.80 -17.63
C ASP A 130 -2.77 10.58 -16.97
N ASN A 131 -1.54 10.36 -17.46
CA ASN A 131 -0.35 11.14 -17.06
C ASN A 131 -0.08 11.13 -15.54
N VAL A 132 -0.25 9.97 -14.90
CA VAL A 132 0.02 9.78 -13.47
C VAL A 132 1.38 9.12 -13.27
N THR A 133 2.17 9.63 -12.32
CA THR A 133 3.39 8.98 -11.84
C THR A 133 3.21 8.56 -10.39
N ILE A 134 3.50 7.29 -10.08
CA ILE A 134 3.39 6.70 -8.74
C ILE A 134 4.72 6.08 -8.33
N GLY A 135 5.18 6.40 -7.12
CA GLY A 135 6.37 5.84 -6.51
C GLY A 135 6.25 4.37 -6.12
N ARG A 136 7.26 3.88 -5.41
CA ARG A 136 7.37 2.49 -4.97
C ARG A 136 6.43 2.18 -3.80
N PHE A 137 5.98 0.94 -3.70
CA PHE A 137 5.19 0.43 -2.57
C PHE A 137 3.96 1.29 -2.21
N PHE A 138 3.31 1.83 -3.25
CA PHE A 138 2.03 2.51 -3.14
C PHE A 138 0.91 1.51 -2.86
N HIS A 139 0.01 1.83 -1.93
CA HIS A 139 -1.21 1.05 -1.69
C HIS A 139 -2.42 1.82 -2.19
N CYS A 140 -3.10 1.31 -3.22
CA CYS A 140 -4.40 1.80 -3.69
C CYS A 140 -5.48 0.80 -3.26
N ASN A 141 -6.13 1.06 -2.12
CA ASN A 141 -7.13 0.13 -1.61
C ASN A 141 -8.44 0.19 -2.41
N ILE A 142 -9.33 -0.78 -2.19
CA ILE A 142 -10.56 -1.01 -2.96
C ILE A 142 -11.36 0.27 -3.19
N TYR A 143 -11.90 0.41 -4.42
CA TYR A 143 -12.74 1.54 -4.83
C TYR A 143 -12.07 2.92 -4.82
N SER A 144 -10.75 3.01 -4.71
CA SER A 144 -10.02 4.28 -4.79
C SER A 144 -9.61 4.63 -6.22
N TYR A 145 -9.40 5.92 -6.50
CA TYR A 145 -8.87 6.36 -7.78
C TYR A 145 -7.83 7.47 -7.67
N VAL A 146 -6.99 7.54 -8.71
CA VAL A 146 -6.08 8.66 -8.99
C VAL A 146 -6.41 9.21 -10.37
N ALA A 147 -6.88 10.45 -10.42
CA ALA A 147 -7.19 11.14 -11.65
C ALA A 147 -5.92 11.70 -12.33
N HIS A 148 -6.11 12.45 -13.40
CA HIS A 148 -5.06 12.82 -14.33
C HIS A 148 -4.02 13.80 -13.75
N ASP A 149 -2.80 13.79 -14.30
CA ASP A 149 -1.71 14.72 -13.94
C ASP A 149 -1.31 14.67 -12.45
N CYS A 150 -1.45 13.53 -11.81
CA CYS A 150 -1.08 13.34 -10.41
C CYS A 150 0.34 12.79 -10.26
N VAL A 151 1.01 13.19 -9.17
CA VAL A 151 2.32 12.67 -8.76
C VAL A 151 2.21 12.13 -7.34
N ILE A 152 2.42 10.84 -7.17
CA ILE A 152 2.32 10.13 -5.88
C ILE A 152 3.72 9.61 -5.51
N GLY A 153 4.20 9.93 -4.32
CA GLY A 153 5.51 9.55 -3.80
C GLY A 153 5.59 8.09 -3.34
N ASP A 154 6.74 7.75 -2.77
CA ASP A 154 7.03 6.41 -2.28
C ASP A 154 6.24 6.12 -0.98
N PHE A 155 5.81 4.87 -0.79
CA PHE A 155 5.15 4.39 0.42
C PHE A 155 3.87 5.17 0.81
N VAL A 156 3.20 5.80 -0.15
CA VAL A 156 1.89 6.42 0.07
C VAL A 156 0.82 5.34 0.23
N THR A 157 -0.16 5.59 1.08
CA THR A 157 -1.30 4.68 1.29
C THR A 157 -2.62 5.41 1.05
N PHE A 158 -3.44 4.87 0.16
CA PHE A 158 -4.85 5.20 0.04
C PHE A 158 -5.66 4.12 0.72
N GLY A 159 -6.44 4.51 1.73
CA GLY A 159 -7.50 3.68 2.29
C GLY A 159 -8.62 3.43 1.27
N PRO A 160 -9.64 2.62 1.63
CA PRO A 160 -10.76 2.35 0.74
C PRO A 160 -11.49 3.63 0.30
N ARG A 161 -11.95 3.68 -0.96
CA ARG A 161 -12.78 4.78 -1.49
C ARG A 161 -12.15 6.18 -1.45
N VAL A 162 -10.83 6.28 -1.54
CA VAL A 162 -10.14 7.57 -1.69
C VAL A 162 -10.36 8.12 -3.09
N SER A 163 -10.71 9.40 -3.14
CA SER A 163 -10.93 10.15 -4.38
C SER A 163 -9.83 11.19 -4.57
N CYS A 164 -8.81 10.87 -5.37
CA CYS A 164 -7.72 11.79 -5.69
C CYS A 164 -7.96 12.45 -7.07
N ASN A 165 -8.45 13.69 -7.07
CA ASN A 165 -8.74 14.43 -8.31
C ASN A 165 -7.46 14.93 -9.00
N GLY A 166 -7.61 15.48 -10.21
CA GLY A 166 -6.46 15.76 -11.06
C GLY A 166 -5.52 16.86 -10.54
N ASN A 167 -4.29 16.86 -11.03
CA ASN A 167 -3.26 17.83 -10.64
C ASN A 167 -3.01 17.83 -9.12
N VAL A 168 -2.88 16.64 -8.51
CA VAL A 168 -2.54 16.50 -7.08
C VAL A 168 -1.13 15.92 -6.96
N ARG A 169 -0.36 16.47 -6.01
CA ARG A 169 0.93 15.94 -5.60
C ARG A 169 0.81 15.41 -4.18
N ILE A 170 1.17 14.14 -3.97
CA ILE A 170 1.23 13.51 -2.65
C ILE A 170 2.65 13.04 -2.43
N ASP A 171 3.34 13.63 -1.46
CA ASP A 171 4.73 13.27 -1.14
C ASP A 171 4.80 11.98 -0.31
N ASP A 172 6.01 11.44 -0.18
CA ASP A 172 6.26 10.12 0.41
C ASP A 172 5.61 9.91 1.78
N HIS A 173 5.28 8.66 2.09
CA HIS A 173 4.73 8.22 3.38
C HIS A 173 3.40 8.86 3.78
N ALA A 174 2.76 9.67 2.93
CA ALA A 174 1.46 10.21 3.25
C ALA A 174 0.41 9.08 3.34
N TYR A 175 -0.51 9.24 4.29
CA TYR A 175 -1.63 8.34 4.48
C TYR A 175 -2.94 9.07 4.19
N VAL A 176 -3.74 8.56 3.26
CA VAL A 176 -5.05 9.11 2.89
C VAL A 176 -6.12 8.13 3.34
N GLY A 177 -6.85 8.50 4.37
CA GLY A 177 -7.84 7.67 5.04
C GLY A 177 -9.07 7.35 4.20
N ALA A 178 -9.79 6.31 4.61
CA ALA A 178 -10.93 5.79 3.89
C ALA A 178 -11.98 6.88 3.59
N GLY A 179 -12.49 6.93 2.35
CA GLY A 179 -13.52 7.87 1.93
C GLY A 179 -13.07 9.34 1.87
N ALA A 180 -11.78 9.64 2.01
CA ALA A 180 -11.30 11.01 1.85
C ALA A 180 -11.39 11.47 0.38
N VAL A 181 -11.68 12.75 0.19
CA VAL A 181 -11.80 13.39 -1.13
C VAL A 181 -10.82 14.54 -1.22
N ILE A 182 -9.93 14.49 -2.20
CA ILE A 182 -8.91 15.50 -2.47
C ILE A 182 -9.37 16.33 -3.66
N ARG A 183 -9.54 17.64 -3.46
CA ARG A 183 -9.85 18.60 -4.52
C ARG A 183 -8.73 18.63 -5.56
N GLN A 184 -9.09 18.87 -6.82
CA GLN A 184 -8.12 19.06 -7.90
C GLN A 184 -7.21 20.27 -7.63
N GLY A 185 -5.96 20.17 -8.06
CA GLY A 185 -5.09 21.32 -8.25
C GLY A 185 -5.40 22.05 -9.55
N ALA A 186 -4.43 22.81 -10.03
CA ALA A 186 -4.45 23.43 -11.35
C ALA A 186 -3.19 23.05 -12.14
N PRO A 187 -3.22 23.11 -13.48
CA PRO A 187 -2.02 22.94 -14.30
C PRO A 187 -0.89 23.86 -13.81
N GLY A 188 0.27 23.27 -13.53
CA GLY A 188 1.44 23.99 -12.99
C GLY A 188 1.33 24.44 -11.52
N ARG A 189 0.22 24.16 -10.85
CA ARG A 189 0.00 24.46 -9.43
C ARG A 189 -0.80 23.33 -8.78
N PRO A 190 -0.17 22.18 -8.50
CA PRO A 190 -0.85 21.05 -7.91
C PRO A 190 -1.32 21.38 -6.48
N LEU A 191 -2.39 20.72 -6.02
CA LEU A 191 -2.68 20.65 -4.59
C LEU A 191 -1.69 19.67 -3.95
N VAL A 192 -1.02 20.08 -2.88
CA VAL A 192 0.08 19.31 -2.28
C VAL A 192 -0.35 18.69 -0.94
N ILE A 193 -0.19 17.38 -0.81
CA ILE A 193 -0.21 16.64 0.46
C ILE A 193 1.24 16.32 0.83
N GLY A 194 1.74 16.98 1.88
CA GLY A 194 3.14 16.90 2.26
C GLY A 194 3.57 15.54 2.82
N LYS A 195 4.89 15.33 2.83
CA LYS A 195 5.52 14.07 3.27
C LYS A 195 5.04 13.65 4.66
N GLY A 196 4.61 12.40 4.79
CA GLY A 196 4.13 11.83 6.07
C GLY A 196 2.86 12.50 6.63
N ALA A 197 2.15 13.31 5.85
CA ALA A 197 0.87 13.85 6.27
C ALA A 197 -0.19 12.76 6.35
N VAL A 198 -1.15 12.94 7.26
CA VAL A 198 -2.29 12.03 7.45
C VAL A 198 -3.57 12.78 7.12
N VAL A 199 -4.24 12.38 6.04
CA VAL A 199 -5.61 12.81 5.75
C VAL A 199 -6.54 11.80 6.41
N GLY A 200 -7.31 12.23 7.39
CA GLY A 200 -8.25 11.37 8.12
C GLY A 200 -9.37 10.82 7.24
N MET A 201 -10.03 9.77 7.73
CA MET A 201 -11.17 9.18 7.05
C MET A 201 -12.29 10.21 6.82
N GLY A 202 -12.89 10.18 5.63
CA GLY A 202 -13.98 11.08 5.23
C GLY A 202 -13.57 12.56 5.09
N ALA A 203 -12.29 12.90 5.19
CA ALA A 203 -11.85 14.29 5.12
C ALA A 203 -12.00 14.85 3.69
N VAL A 204 -12.41 16.12 3.58
CA VAL A 204 -12.55 16.83 2.30
C VAL A 204 -11.44 17.87 2.18
N VAL A 205 -10.36 17.51 1.48
CA VAL A 205 -9.16 18.33 1.36
C VAL A 205 -9.33 19.33 0.24
N VAL A 206 -9.35 20.62 0.61
CA VAL A 206 -9.58 21.74 -0.34
C VAL A 206 -8.40 22.69 -0.49
N ARG A 207 -7.30 22.44 0.25
CA ARG A 207 -6.04 23.21 0.30
C ARG A 207 -4.87 22.26 0.59
N ASP A 208 -3.66 22.75 0.40
CA ASP A 208 -2.43 22.02 0.71
C ASP A 208 -2.40 21.57 2.18
N VAL A 209 -1.79 20.42 2.41
CA VAL A 209 -1.56 19.85 3.74
C VAL A 209 -0.06 19.83 4.00
N ALA A 210 0.37 20.46 5.09
CA ALA A 210 1.78 20.51 5.45
C ALA A 210 2.35 19.11 5.79
N PRO A 211 3.65 18.87 5.60
CA PRO A 211 4.30 17.63 5.99
C PRO A 211 4.03 17.27 7.47
N CYS A 212 3.98 15.98 7.77
CA CYS A 212 3.78 15.42 9.11
C CYS A 212 2.55 15.98 9.86
N THR A 213 1.56 16.50 9.13
CA THR A 213 0.34 17.06 9.71
C THR A 213 -0.81 16.09 9.52
N THR A 214 -1.62 15.91 10.57
CA THR A 214 -2.90 15.20 10.47
C THR A 214 -4.02 16.20 10.21
N VAL A 215 -4.85 15.96 9.19
CA VAL A 215 -6.04 16.78 8.90
C VAL A 215 -7.31 15.93 8.90
N VAL A 216 -8.42 16.46 9.39
CA VAL A 216 -9.73 15.78 9.44
C VAL A 216 -10.88 16.72 9.09
N GLY A 217 -12.05 16.16 8.77
CA GLY A 217 -13.30 16.90 8.65
C GLY A 217 -13.60 17.44 7.24
N ASN A 218 -14.73 18.14 7.14
CA ASN A 218 -15.21 18.76 5.91
C ASN A 218 -15.56 20.25 6.16
N PRO A 219 -14.76 21.20 5.66
CA PRO A 219 -13.49 21.00 4.96
C PRO A 219 -12.38 20.53 5.92
N ALA A 220 -11.38 19.82 5.38
CA ALA A 220 -10.29 19.28 6.17
C ALA A 220 -9.49 20.39 6.88
N ARG A 221 -9.18 20.19 8.17
CA ARG A 221 -8.41 21.09 9.02
C ARG A 221 -7.39 20.31 9.84
N PRO A 222 -6.24 20.90 10.21
CA PRO A 222 -5.31 20.29 11.16
C PRO A 222 -6.06 19.79 12.39
N LEU A 223 -5.84 18.52 12.73
CA LEU A 223 -6.37 17.91 13.94
C LEU A 223 -5.51 18.37 15.11
N ASP A 224 -6.15 18.99 16.10
CA ASP A 224 -5.53 19.19 17.40
C ASP A 224 -5.38 17.83 18.09
N PRO A 225 -4.16 17.37 18.42
CA PRO A 225 -3.95 16.10 19.12
C PRO A 225 -4.75 16.00 20.42
N ALA A 226 -5.01 17.11 21.11
CA ALA A 226 -5.77 17.14 22.36
C ALA A 226 -7.23 16.66 22.20
N ILE A 227 -7.77 16.68 20.97
CA ILE A 227 -9.12 16.18 20.66
C ILE A 227 -9.18 14.66 20.71
N LEU A 228 -8.07 13.96 20.44
CA LEU A 228 -8.02 12.49 20.49
C LEU A 228 -7.88 11.95 21.92
N ASP A 229 -7.26 12.73 22.81
CA ASP A 229 -7.05 12.32 24.19
C ASP A 229 -8.31 12.51 25.06
N GLY A 230 -9.24 13.39 24.65
CA GLY A 230 -10.51 13.65 25.34
C GLY A 230 -10.33 14.17 26.79
N PRO A 231 -11.34 14.85 27.37
CA PRO A 231 -11.37 14.99 28.83
C PRO A 231 -11.58 13.60 29.44
N GLU A 232 -10.78 13.22 30.46
CA GLU A 232 -11.16 12.13 31.35
C GLU A 232 -12.64 12.34 31.73
N VAL A 233 -13.46 11.31 31.52
CA VAL A 233 -14.87 11.32 31.90
C VAL A 233 -14.92 11.66 33.39
N LEU A 234 -15.20 12.92 33.72
CA LEU A 234 -15.50 13.34 35.09
C LEU A 234 -16.64 12.44 35.55
N SER A 235 -16.31 11.56 36.50
CA SER A 235 -17.25 10.66 37.15
C SER A 235 -18.43 11.47 37.66
N ALA A 236 -19.59 11.31 37.03
CA ALA A 236 -20.85 11.79 37.55
C ALA A 236 -21.20 10.96 38.81
N THR A 237 -20.60 11.33 39.94
CA THR A 237 -21.18 11.10 41.27
C THR A 237 -21.76 12.42 41.72
N GLY A 238 -23.07 12.57 41.52
CA GLY A 238 -23.92 13.63 42.04
C GLY A 238 -25.35 13.10 42.13
#